data_AF-A0AAW2UAG4-F1
#
_entry.id   AF-A0AAW2UAG4-F1
#
_cell.length_a   1.000
_cell.length_b   1.000
_cell.length_c   1.000
_cell.angle_alpha   90.00
_cell.angle_beta   90.00
_cell.angle_gamma   90.00
#
_symmetry.space_group_name_H-M   'P 1'
#
loop_
_entity.id
_entity.type
_entity.pdbx_description
1 polymer ?
#
loop_
_entity_poly.entity_id
_entity_poly.type
_entity_poly.pdbx_seq_one_letter_code
_entity_poly.pdbx_strand_id
1 'polypeptide(L)'
;MATKHTLEEWEETVNQRLCSTSRDRLEFPEIQASLEVLTSSYDDLPYILKLCFLYMGVLHEYQHIEVEKLYLLWLADKLISSKRLQRGERLADAVESYVTKLADRSMVELHHEGEARTITRFQYCQLNELMRDLSLLNNKHECFFKFVDFVRGSQLAPVSFSSSSECRTHRVAMNFDECEEGCVFPLTDDEKMHVRVLLCNAKKKQVWPRELSSLAKFKYLRILDFNGFNFDLTILPDGIAAAVHLRYLSFRDCVLAELPASIGNLRILDHT
;
A
#
# COMPACT_ATOMS: atom_id res chain seq x y z
N MET A 1 -15.73 -1.19 24.67
CA MET A 1 -15.79 0.21 24.19
C MET A 1 -14.37 0.69 24.11
N ALA A 2 -13.81 0.85 22.91
CA ALA A 2 -12.45 1.35 22.71
C ALA A 2 -12.42 2.15 21.41
N THR A 3 -12.80 3.42 21.54
CA THR A 3 -12.53 4.50 20.59
C THR A 3 -11.06 4.86 20.68
N LYS A 4 -10.31 4.82 19.56
CA LYS A 4 -8.87 5.15 19.50
C LYS A 4 -8.67 6.37 18.59
N HIS A 5 -8.29 7.52 19.12
CA HIS A 5 -8.36 8.79 18.41
C HIS A 5 -7.29 9.85 18.75
N THR A 6 -5.99 9.54 18.89
CA THR A 6 -4.90 10.54 18.69
C THR A 6 -3.56 9.92 18.24
N LEU A 7 -2.62 10.75 17.77
CA LEU A 7 -1.20 10.38 17.54
C LEU A 7 -0.55 9.88 18.83
N GLU A 8 -0.87 10.53 19.95
CA GLU A 8 -0.40 10.18 21.30
C GLU A 8 -0.85 8.77 21.72
N GLU A 9 -2.12 8.40 21.47
CA GLU A 9 -2.62 7.04 21.75
C GLU A 9 -1.98 5.95 20.84
N TRP A 10 -1.45 6.35 19.67
CA TRP A 10 -0.75 5.46 18.74
C TRP A 10 0.74 5.31 19.10
N GLU A 11 1.41 6.41 19.45
CA GLU A 11 2.72 6.39 20.10
C GLU A 11 2.64 5.53 21.36
N GLU A 12 1.57 5.66 22.15
CA GLU A 12 1.30 4.82 23.32
C GLU A 12 1.05 3.35 22.94
N THR A 13 0.41 3.05 21.79
CA THR A 13 0.21 1.67 21.32
C THR A 13 1.51 1.02 20.82
N VAL A 14 2.35 1.77 20.09
CA VAL A 14 3.69 1.28 19.67
C VAL A 14 4.59 1.14 20.90
N ASN A 15 4.54 2.09 21.83
CA ASN A 15 5.18 2.00 23.14
C ASN A 15 4.69 0.78 23.92
N GLN A 16 3.38 0.51 23.97
CA GLN A 16 2.81 -0.67 24.62
C GLN A 16 3.21 -1.98 23.93
N ARG A 17 3.36 -2.00 22.61
CA ARG A 17 3.84 -3.17 21.85
C ARG A 17 5.31 -3.43 22.12
N LEU A 18 6.16 -2.40 22.07
CA LEU A 18 7.58 -2.47 22.47
C LEU A 18 7.71 -2.92 23.93
N CYS A 19 6.89 -2.38 24.85
CA CYS A 19 6.74 -2.81 26.24
C CYS A 19 6.28 -4.27 26.37
N SER A 20 5.44 -4.80 25.48
CA SER A 20 4.92 -6.18 25.62
C SER A 20 5.98 -7.26 25.30
N THR A 21 7.00 -6.89 24.52
CA THR A 21 8.19 -7.71 24.25
C THR A 21 9.21 -7.70 25.41
N SER A 22 9.18 -6.70 26.29
CA SER A 22 10.01 -6.59 27.49
C SER A 22 9.17 -6.85 28.74
N ARG A 23 9.41 -7.94 29.46
CA ARG A 23 8.52 -8.46 30.51
C ARG A 23 8.25 -7.57 31.74
N ASP A 24 8.73 -6.34 31.82
CA ASP A 24 8.55 -5.48 32.98
C ASP A 24 7.92 -4.13 32.61
N ARG A 25 6.90 -3.74 33.37
CA ARG A 25 6.23 -2.44 33.28
C ARG A 25 6.93 -1.46 34.21
N LEU A 26 7.82 -0.64 33.69
CA LEU A 26 8.24 0.63 34.28
C LEU A 26 8.39 1.64 33.14
N GLU A 27 8.31 2.93 33.43
CA GLU A 27 8.54 3.99 32.44
C GLU A 27 10.01 3.91 31.99
N PHE A 28 10.27 3.47 30.75
CA PHE A 28 11.63 3.18 30.28
C PHE A 28 12.10 4.20 29.22
N PRO A 29 13.11 5.04 29.54
CA PRO A 29 13.87 5.83 28.56
C PRO A 29 14.42 5.01 27.38
N GLU A 30 14.58 3.70 27.56
CA GLU A 30 15.08 2.73 26.58
C GLU A 30 14.11 2.52 25.41
N ILE A 31 12.79 2.64 25.64
CA ILE A 31 11.76 2.51 24.59
C ILE A 31 11.72 3.77 23.75
N GLN A 32 11.80 4.94 24.39
CA GLN A 32 11.92 6.22 23.72
C GLN A 32 13.20 6.28 22.87
N ALA A 33 14.33 5.83 23.42
CA ALA A 33 15.58 5.70 22.67
C ALA A 33 15.46 4.73 21.49
N SER A 34 14.71 3.62 21.64
CA SER A 34 14.46 2.67 20.55
C SER A 34 13.60 3.28 19.44
N LEU A 35 12.58 4.05 19.80
CA LEU A 35 11.77 4.81 18.83
C LEU A 35 12.56 5.91 18.13
N GLU A 36 13.43 6.60 18.84
CA GLU A 36 14.33 7.60 18.26
C GLU A 36 15.30 6.96 17.27
N VAL A 37 15.87 5.79 17.60
CA VAL A 37 16.74 5.02 16.69
C VAL A 37 15.96 4.56 15.44
N LEU A 38 14.73 4.08 15.61
CA LEU A 38 13.87 3.66 14.49
C LEU A 38 13.50 4.85 13.59
N THR A 39 13.16 5.98 14.18
CA THR A 39 12.81 7.21 13.45
C THR A 39 14.04 7.75 12.70
N SER A 40 15.21 7.78 13.35
CA SER A 40 16.48 8.14 12.71
C SER A 40 16.80 7.23 11.53
N SER A 41 16.53 5.93 11.68
CA SER A 41 16.74 4.95 10.60
C SER A 41 15.94 5.29 9.34
N TYR A 42 14.70 5.79 9.52
CA TYR A 42 13.92 6.33 8.40
C TYR A 42 14.49 7.67 7.91
N ASP A 43 14.82 8.59 8.81
CA ASP A 43 15.25 9.93 8.45
C ASP A 43 16.54 9.97 7.63
N ASP A 44 17.46 9.04 7.90
CA ASP A 44 18.73 8.86 7.20
C ASP A 44 18.59 8.23 5.80
N LEU A 45 17.38 7.78 5.42
CA LEU A 45 17.15 7.23 4.09
C LEU A 45 17.24 8.31 3.01
N PRO A 46 17.92 8.02 1.88
CA PRO A 46 17.74 8.78 0.66
C PRO A 46 16.26 8.89 0.28
N TYR A 47 15.85 10.05 -0.25
CA TYR A 47 14.45 10.38 -0.52
C TYR A 47 13.67 9.29 -1.26
N ILE A 48 14.24 8.66 -2.30
CA ILE A 48 13.55 7.59 -3.02
C ILE A 48 13.32 6.33 -2.17
N LEU A 49 14.26 5.99 -1.28
CA LEU A 49 14.08 4.85 -0.38
C LEU A 49 13.02 5.12 0.68
N LYS A 50 12.90 6.38 1.16
CA LYS A 50 11.76 6.80 2.01
C LYS A 50 10.44 6.48 1.31
N LEU A 51 10.26 6.97 0.07
CA LEU A 51 9.03 6.71 -0.69
C LEU A 51 8.76 5.21 -0.93
N CYS A 52 9.80 4.44 -1.26
CA CYS A 52 9.67 2.98 -1.45
C CYS A 52 9.22 2.28 -0.17
N PHE A 53 9.81 2.66 0.98
CA PHE A 53 9.45 2.13 2.29
C PHE A 53 7.99 2.47 2.65
N LEU A 54 7.59 3.73 2.49
CA LEU A 54 6.20 4.17 2.70
C LEU A 54 5.21 3.41 1.82
N TYR A 55 5.58 3.15 0.56
CA TYR A 55 4.77 2.37 -0.36
C TYR A 55 4.57 0.94 0.15
N MET A 56 5.62 0.30 0.68
CA MET A 56 5.53 -1.05 1.20
C MET A 56 4.66 -1.15 2.47
N GLY A 57 4.70 -0.17 3.37
CA GLY A 57 3.90 -0.23 4.61
C GLY A 57 2.38 -0.21 4.38
N VAL A 58 1.93 0.45 3.32
CA VAL A 58 0.49 0.46 2.94
C VAL A 58 0.07 -0.78 2.17
N LEU A 59 1.01 -1.54 1.61
CA LEU A 59 0.71 -2.82 0.98
C LEU A 59 0.32 -3.82 2.07
N HIS A 60 -0.75 -4.53 1.77
CA HIS A 60 -1.47 -5.34 2.75
C HIS A 60 -1.31 -6.81 2.38
N GLU A 61 -0.05 -7.23 2.25
CA GLU A 61 0.32 -8.62 2.04
C GLU A 61 0.92 -9.09 3.35
N TYR A 62 0.16 -9.93 4.06
CA TYR A 62 0.30 -10.12 5.51
C TYR A 62 1.64 -10.61 6.00
N GLN A 63 2.50 -11.09 5.11
CA GLN A 63 3.83 -11.58 5.44
C GLN A 63 4.81 -11.39 4.27
N HIS A 64 4.35 -11.33 3.02
CA HIS A 64 5.25 -11.40 1.88
C HIS A 64 4.80 -10.45 0.78
N ILE A 65 5.60 -9.42 0.51
CA ILE A 65 5.40 -8.50 -0.61
C ILE A 65 6.20 -9.01 -1.79
N GLU A 66 5.54 -9.43 -2.86
CA GLU A 66 6.23 -9.88 -4.07
C GLU A 66 7.09 -8.75 -4.68
N VAL A 67 8.37 -9.03 -4.93
CA VAL A 67 9.29 -8.00 -5.47
C VAL A 67 8.93 -7.64 -6.90
N GLU A 68 8.39 -8.59 -7.67
CA GLU A 68 7.81 -8.33 -8.99
C GLU A 68 6.62 -7.38 -8.93
N LYS A 69 5.75 -7.52 -7.92
CA LYS A 69 4.65 -6.56 -7.69
C LYS A 69 5.18 -5.16 -7.39
N LEU A 70 6.21 -5.04 -6.55
CA LEU A 70 6.87 -3.75 -6.30
C LEU A 70 7.45 -3.15 -7.57
N TYR A 71 8.09 -3.98 -8.41
CA TYR A 71 8.58 -3.55 -9.71
C TYR A 71 7.48 -2.93 -10.57
N LEU A 72 6.36 -3.63 -10.74
CA LEU A 72 5.24 -3.14 -11.56
C LEU A 72 4.61 -1.86 -10.98
N LEU A 73 4.37 -1.83 -9.66
CA LEU A 73 3.78 -0.69 -8.97
C LEU A 73 4.67 0.55 -9.03
N TRP A 74 5.96 0.41 -8.73
CA TRP A 74 6.90 1.54 -8.74
C TRP A 74 7.16 2.06 -10.15
N LEU A 75 7.09 1.20 -11.16
CA LEU A 75 7.23 1.61 -12.55
C LEU A 75 5.98 2.35 -13.04
N ALA A 76 4.79 1.84 -12.73
CA ALA A 76 3.53 2.49 -13.06
C ALA A 76 3.35 3.85 -12.34
N ASP A 77 3.83 3.96 -11.08
CA ASP A 77 3.82 5.21 -10.31
C ASP A 77 5.03 6.11 -10.61
N LYS A 78 5.96 5.65 -11.46
CA LYS A 78 7.18 6.37 -11.89
C LYS A 78 8.17 6.69 -10.77
N LEU A 79 8.17 5.88 -9.71
CA LEU A 79 9.25 5.88 -8.71
C LEU A 79 10.56 5.35 -9.31
N ILE A 80 10.47 4.42 -10.26
CA ILE A 80 11.56 3.96 -11.12
C ILE A 80 11.27 4.29 -12.58
N SER A 81 12.31 4.57 -13.37
CA SER A 81 12.17 4.89 -14.80
C SER A 81 13.43 4.60 -15.58
N SER A 82 13.27 4.14 -16.82
CA SER A 82 14.38 3.79 -17.72
C SER A 82 15.29 4.97 -18.04
N LYS A 83 14.77 6.20 -17.96
CA LYS A 83 15.56 7.43 -18.17
C LYS A 83 16.62 7.67 -17.10
N ARG A 84 16.51 7.03 -15.93
CA ARG A 84 17.44 7.18 -14.81
C ARG A 84 18.47 6.05 -14.74
N LEU A 85 18.34 5.02 -15.57
CA LEU A 85 19.24 3.88 -15.59
C LEU A 85 20.53 4.20 -16.36
N GLN A 86 21.64 3.63 -15.91
CA GLN A 86 22.87 3.62 -16.69
C GLN A 86 22.74 2.65 -17.88
N ARG A 87 23.60 2.83 -18.89
CA ARG A 87 23.57 2.01 -20.11
C ARG A 87 23.86 0.54 -19.75
N GLY A 88 22.87 -0.32 -19.92
CA GLY A 88 22.97 -1.77 -19.68
C GLY A 88 22.29 -2.27 -18.40
N GLU A 89 21.81 -1.38 -17.53
CA GLU A 89 21.03 -1.76 -16.34
C GLU A 89 19.59 -2.10 -16.72
N ARG A 90 19.04 -3.12 -16.07
CA ARG A 90 17.61 -3.47 -16.15
C ARG A 90 16.83 -2.65 -15.13
N LEU A 91 15.55 -2.38 -15.41
CA LEU A 91 14.67 -1.76 -14.41
C LEU A 91 14.47 -2.65 -13.17
N ALA A 92 14.54 -3.97 -13.34
CA ALA A 92 14.54 -4.93 -12.24
C ALA A 92 15.71 -4.69 -11.28
N ASP A 93 16.91 -4.41 -11.80
CA ASP A 93 18.11 -4.17 -10.99
C ASP A 93 17.94 -2.95 -10.06
N ALA A 94 17.18 -1.94 -10.49
CA ALA A 94 16.89 -0.77 -9.66
C ALA A 94 16.00 -1.12 -8.46
N VAL A 95 14.96 -1.92 -8.68
CA VAL A 95 14.06 -2.41 -7.60
C VAL A 95 14.84 -3.27 -6.63
N GLU A 96 15.62 -4.22 -7.15
CA GLU A 96 16.48 -5.08 -6.35
C GLU A 96 17.47 -4.26 -5.51
N SER A 97 18.10 -3.23 -6.10
CA SER A 97 19.00 -2.34 -5.38
C SER A 97 18.29 -1.60 -4.25
N TYR A 98 17.06 -1.15 -4.46
CA TYR A 98 16.29 -0.42 -3.44
C TYR A 98 15.88 -1.32 -2.29
N VAL A 99 15.34 -2.51 -2.58
CA VAL A 99 14.96 -3.45 -1.53
C VAL A 99 16.18 -3.99 -0.79
N THR A 100 17.32 -4.21 -1.48
CA THR A 100 18.60 -4.59 -0.84
C THR A 100 19.07 -3.51 0.12
N LYS A 101 19.05 -2.23 -0.29
CA LYS A 101 19.47 -1.12 0.59
C LYS A 101 18.58 -0.95 1.83
N LEU A 102 17.30 -1.29 1.74
CA LEU A 102 16.39 -1.30 2.89
C LEU A 102 16.68 -2.51 3.80
N ALA A 103 17.02 -3.65 3.21
CA ALA A 103 17.42 -4.85 3.96
C ALA A 103 18.77 -4.69 4.67
N ASP A 104 19.75 -4.02 4.05
CA ASP A 104 21.03 -3.68 4.67
C ASP A 104 20.87 -2.82 5.93
N ARG A 105 19.71 -2.15 6.08
CA ARG A 105 19.31 -1.35 7.25
C ARG A 105 18.34 -2.08 8.18
N SER A 106 18.13 -3.37 7.98
CA SER A 106 17.19 -4.20 8.76
C SER A 106 15.74 -3.69 8.74
N MET A 107 15.34 -2.91 7.73
CA MET A 107 13.97 -2.40 7.61
C MET A 107 13.06 -3.36 6.85
N VAL A 108 13.64 -4.25 6.05
CA VAL A 108 12.96 -5.23 5.21
C VAL A 108 13.76 -6.53 5.20
N GLU A 109 13.09 -7.67 5.29
CA GLU A 109 13.69 -8.99 5.12
C GLU A 109 13.53 -9.45 3.67
N LEU A 110 14.60 -9.99 3.06
CA LEU A 110 14.61 -10.43 1.66
C LEU A 110 14.69 -11.93 1.54
N HIS A 111 13.88 -12.48 0.64
CA HIS A 111 13.81 -13.91 0.39
C HIS A 111 14.07 -14.20 -1.09
N HIS A 112 14.96 -15.16 -1.32
CA HIS A 112 15.40 -15.58 -2.65
C HIS A 112 14.53 -16.70 -3.20
N GLU A 113 14.41 -16.74 -4.51
CA GLU A 113 13.85 -17.87 -5.22
C GLU A 113 14.88 -19.00 -5.36
N GLY A 114 14.40 -20.25 -5.36
CA GLY A 114 15.09 -21.36 -6.04
C GLY A 114 14.99 -21.22 -7.57
N GLU A 115 15.26 -22.29 -8.33
CA GLU A 115 15.47 -22.32 -9.80
C GLU A 115 14.35 -21.78 -10.74
N ALA A 116 13.34 -21.05 -10.26
CA ALA A 116 12.32 -20.45 -11.13
C ALA A 116 12.78 -19.11 -11.75
N ARG A 117 12.23 -18.79 -12.93
CA ARG A 117 12.61 -17.65 -13.77
C ARG A 117 11.65 -16.49 -13.56
N THR A 118 11.80 -15.76 -12.47
CA THR A 118 11.10 -14.47 -12.28
C THR A 118 11.89 -13.30 -12.90
N ILE A 119 11.25 -12.14 -13.04
CA ILE A 119 11.88 -10.91 -13.54
C ILE A 119 12.96 -10.40 -12.57
N THR A 120 12.83 -10.72 -11.28
CA THR A 120 13.69 -10.26 -10.18
C THR A 120 14.33 -11.44 -9.44
N ARG A 121 15.57 -11.30 -8.96
CA ARG A 121 16.28 -12.32 -8.15
C ARG A 121 15.59 -12.66 -6.82
N PHE A 122 14.87 -11.71 -6.25
CA PHE A 122 14.16 -11.88 -4.98
C PHE A 122 12.71 -12.23 -5.28
N GLN A 123 12.17 -13.22 -4.58
CA GLN A 123 10.78 -13.64 -4.76
C GLN A 123 9.85 -12.65 -4.04
N TYR A 124 10.11 -12.44 -2.75
CA TYR A 124 9.35 -11.54 -1.91
C TYR A 124 10.24 -10.88 -0.86
N CYS A 125 9.72 -9.79 -0.30
CA CYS A 125 10.30 -9.10 0.82
C CYS A 125 9.25 -8.91 1.93
N GLN A 126 9.68 -8.79 3.18
CA GLN A 126 8.79 -8.68 4.33
C GLN A 126 9.15 -7.48 5.20
N LEU A 127 8.15 -6.68 5.56
CA LEU A 127 8.28 -5.75 6.68
C LEU A 127 7.82 -6.50 7.92
N ASN A 128 8.66 -6.52 8.96
CA ASN A 128 8.18 -6.93 10.27
C ASN A 128 7.16 -5.91 10.81
N GLU A 129 6.41 -6.30 11.85
CA GLU A 129 5.31 -5.48 12.37
C GLU A 129 5.77 -4.08 12.80
N LEU A 130 6.95 -3.97 13.42
CA LEU A 130 7.52 -2.69 13.86
C LEU A 130 7.85 -1.78 12.67
N MET A 131 8.45 -2.31 11.62
CA MET A 131 8.79 -1.54 10.42
C MET A 131 7.55 -1.12 9.65
N ARG A 132 6.50 -1.95 9.66
CA ARG A 132 5.22 -1.58 9.09
C ARG A 132 4.57 -0.43 9.87
N ASP A 133 4.55 -0.51 11.21
CA ASP A 133 4.03 0.56 12.07
C ASP A 133 4.82 1.86 11.85
N LEU A 134 6.15 1.79 11.80
CA LEU A 134 7.02 2.92 11.47
C LEU A 134 6.71 3.52 10.09
N SER A 135 6.48 2.68 9.08
CA SER A 135 6.11 3.12 7.74
C SER A 135 4.76 3.83 7.72
N LEU A 136 3.76 3.34 8.44
CA LEU A 136 2.43 3.94 8.49
C LEU A 136 2.45 5.28 9.24
N LEU A 137 3.25 5.37 10.31
CA LEU A 137 3.49 6.62 11.03
C LEU A 137 4.10 7.67 10.11
N ASN A 138 5.21 7.34 9.44
CA ASN A 138 5.86 8.27 8.52
C ASN A 138 4.98 8.59 7.29
N ASN A 139 4.15 7.66 6.83
CA ASN A 139 3.20 7.90 5.75
C ASN A 139 2.21 9.02 6.10
N LYS A 140 1.78 9.09 7.36
CA LYS A 140 0.90 10.15 7.86
C LYS A 140 1.60 11.52 7.87
N HIS A 141 2.85 11.58 8.30
CA HIS A 141 3.64 12.82 8.32
C HIS A 141 3.94 13.34 6.91
N GLU A 142 4.29 12.43 5.99
CA GLU A 142 4.67 12.74 4.61
C GLU A 142 3.47 12.88 3.68
N CYS A 143 2.27 12.52 4.16
CA CYS A 143 1.03 12.43 3.38
C CYS A 143 1.21 11.67 2.06
N PHE A 144 1.99 10.59 2.07
CA PHE A 144 2.34 9.89 0.84
C PHE A 144 1.14 9.13 0.25
N PHE A 145 0.39 8.42 1.08
CA PHE A 145 -0.91 7.82 0.80
C PHE A 145 -1.98 8.33 1.76
N LYS A 146 -3.19 8.53 1.24
CA LYS A 146 -4.41 8.54 2.05
C LYS A 146 -4.72 7.09 2.36
N PHE A 147 -4.31 6.66 3.54
CA PHE A 147 -4.56 5.30 4.03
C PHE A 147 -5.88 5.26 4.81
N VAL A 148 -6.76 4.36 4.42
CA VAL A 148 -8.08 4.15 5.01
C VAL A 148 -8.15 2.72 5.53
N ASP A 149 -8.44 2.57 6.81
CA ASP A 149 -8.66 1.27 7.43
C ASP A 149 -10.11 1.15 7.91
N PHE A 150 -10.85 0.21 7.33
CA PHE A 150 -12.23 -0.07 7.73
C PHE A 150 -12.21 -1.00 8.93
N VAL A 151 -12.73 -0.53 10.07
CA VAL A 151 -12.75 -1.24 11.36
C VAL A 151 -14.18 -1.57 11.76
N ARG A 152 -14.42 -2.79 12.24
CA ARG A 152 -15.73 -3.30 12.64
C ARG A 152 -16.35 -2.48 13.77
N GLY A 153 -17.62 -2.12 13.64
CA GLY A 153 -18.39 -1.44 14.69
C GLY A 153 -18.16 0.07 14.79
N SER A 154 -17.34 0.67 13.92
CA SER A 154 -17.28 2.12 13.73
C SER A 154 -18.44 2.55 12.82
N GLN A 155 -19.55 3.02 13.41
CA GLN A 155 -20.59 3.75 12.63
C GLN A 155 -20.13 5.17 12.21
N LEU A 156 -18.95 5.59 12.66
CA LEU A 156 -18.28 6.81 12.22
C LEU A 156 -17.40 6.51 11.00
N ALA A 157 -17.07 7.56 10.25
CA ALA A 157 -16.21 7.49 9.07
C ALA A 157 -14.96 6.61 9.32
N PRO A 158 -14.53 5.82 8.33
CA PRO A 158 -13.41 4.88 8.48
C PRO A 158 -12.14 5.62 8.93
N VAL A 159 -11.27 4.90 9.65
CA VAL A 159 -10.06 5.50 10.21
C VAL A 159 -9.20 5.97 9.06
N SER A 160 -9.18 7.29 8.86
CA SER A 160 -8.42 7.95 7.82
C SER A 160 -7.19 8.56 8.47
N PHE A 161 -6.01 8.04 8.13
CA PHE A 161 -4.76 8.41 8.80
C PHE A 161 -4.15 9.72 8.26
N SER A 162 -4.93 10.60 7.64
CA SER A 162 -4.47 11.93 7.19
C SER A 162 -4.88 13.00 8.21
N SER A 163 -3.92 13.56 8.96
CA SER A 163 -4.17 14.49 10.08
C SER A 163 -4.49 15.94 9.72
N SER A 164 -4.76 16.28 8.45
CA SER A 164 -5.24 17.63 8.12
C SER A 164 -6.05 17.67 6.83
N SER A 165 -7.01 18.59 6.77
CA SER A 165 -7.80 18.94 5.60
C SER A 165 -7.00 19.51 4.42
N GLU A 166 -5.67 19.58 4.53
CA GLU A 166 -4.76 20.20 3.56
C GLU A 166 -3.92 19.19 2.77
N CYS A 167 -3.82 17.94 3.20
CA CYS A 167 -3.02 16.93 2.51
C CYS A 167 -3.73 16.30 1.30
N ARG A 168 -3.47 16.85 0.11
CA ARG A 168 -3.91 16.29 -1.17
C ARG A 168 -2.86 15.37 -1.75
N THR A 169 -3.00 14.07 -1.51
CA THR A 169 -2.24 13.04 -2.23
C THR A 169 -3.07 12.45 -3.36
N HIS A 170 -2.38 12.02 -4.41
CA HIS A 170 -2.98 11.29 -5.53
C HIS A 170 -3.00 9.77 -5.31
N ARG A 171 -2.59 9.31 -4.12
CA ARG A 171 -2.49 7.89 -3.79
C ARG A 171 -3.44 7.55 -2.66
N VAL A 172 -4.25 6.54 -2.88
CA VAL A 172 -5.23 6.05 -1.91
C VAL A 172 -5.02 4.56 -1.74
N ALA A 173 -4.91 4.14 -0.49
CA ALA A 173 -4.84 2.74 -0.11
C ALA A 173 -5.94 2.48 0.92
N MET A 174 -6.73 1.43 0.68
CA MET A 174 -7.88 1.08 1.48
C MET A 174 -7.81 -0.38 1.92
N ASN A 175 -7.97 -0.63 3.21
CA ASN A 175 -8.09 -1.96 3.78
C ASN A 175 -9.55 -2.25 4.16
N PHE A 176 -10.16 -3.21 3.46
CA PHE A 176 -11.56 -3.60 3.60
C PHE A 176 -11.77 -4.81 4.49
N ASP A 177 -10.76 -5.30 5.22
CA ASP A 177 -10.87 -6.51 6.05
C ASP A 177 -12.09 -6.56 6.97
N GLU A 178 -12.45 -5.41 7.56
CA GLU A 178 -13.58 -5.27 8.46
C GLU A 178 -14.65 -4.30 7.94
N CYS A 179 -14.69 -4.06 6.62
CA CYS A 179 -15.74 -3.26 6.00
C CYS A 179 -17.08 -4.02 6.03
N GLU A 180 -18.14 -3.35 6.48
CA GLU A 180 -19.52 -3.85 6.50
C GLU A 180 -20.35 -3.13 5.44
N GLU A 181 -21.55 -3.65 5.16
CA GLU A 181 -22.49 -2.96 4.26
C GLU A 181 -22.88 -1.58 4.84
N GLY A 182 -22.80 -0.54 4.00
CA GLY A 182 -23.16 0.82 4.39
C GLY A 182 -22.05 1.63 5.06
N CYS A 183 -20.79 1.14 5.07
CA CYS A 183 -19.65 1.96 5.49
C CYS A 183 -19.57 3.26 4.68
N VAL A 184 -19.29 4.37 5.38
CA VAL A 184 -19.13 5.67 4.72
C VAL A 184 -17.85 5.66 3.88
N PHE A 185 -18.01 5.90 2.59
CA PHE A 185 -16.86 5.95 1.68
C PHE A 185 -16.09 7.28 1.83
N PRO A 186 -14.78 7.25 2.13
CA PRO A 186 -14.05 8.45 2.56
C PRO A 186 -13.43 9.23 1.39
N LEU A 187 -13.99 9.14 0.18
CA LEU A 187 -13.56 9.98 -0.94
C LEU A 187 -14.76 10.75 -1.49
N THR A 188 -14.60 12.08 -1.51
CA THR A 188 -15.46 12.98 -2.26
C THR A 188 -15.30 12.77 -3.77
N ASP A 189 -16.28 13.23 -4.54
CA ASP A 189 -16.20 13.17 -6.00
C ASP A 189 -15.03 13.97 -6.57
N ASP A 190 -14.66 15.09 -5.93
CA ASP A 190 -13.50 15.89 -6.30
C ASP A 190 -12.18 15.13 -6.06
N GLU A 191 -12.03 14.49 -4.91
CA GLU A 191 -10.85 13.67 -4.62
C GLU A 191 -10.69 12.54 -5.64
N LYS A 192 -11.78 11.82 -5.98
CA LYS A 192 -11.76 10.74 -6.98
C LYS A 192 -11.18 11.19 -8.32
N MET A 193 -11.44 12.43 -8.75
CA MET A 193 -10.91 12.95 -10.01
C MET A 193 -9.39 13.10 -10.03
N HIS A 194 -8.74 13.19 -8.87
CA HIS A 194 -7.31 13.41 -8.74
C HIS A 194 -6.53 12.14 -8.36
N VAL A 195 -7.21 11.05 -8.00
CA VAL A 195 -6.58 9.76 -7.67
C VAL A 195 -5.88 9.18 -8.91
N ARG A 196 -4.61 8.81 -8.70
CA ARG A 196 -3.74 8.14 -9.68
C ARG A 196 -3.41 6.72 -9.25
N VAL A 197 -3.35 6.46 -7.95
CA VAL A 197 -3.08 5.14 -7.38
C VAL A 197 -4.23 4.78 -6.46
N LEU A 198 -4.93 3.68 -6.76
CA LEU A 198 -5.97 3.13 -5.92
C LEU A 198 -5.63 1.67 -5.60
N LEU A 199 -5.23 1.43 -4.36
CA LEU A 199 -4.94 0.09 -3.84
C LEU A 199 -6.08 -0.31 -2.90
N CYS A 200 -6.82 -1.35 -3.26
CA CYS A 200 -7.90 -1.88 -2.44
C CYS A 200 -7.53 -3.29 -2.01
N ASN A 201 -7.47 -3.54 -0.71
CA ASN A 201 -7.06 -4.83 -0.16
C ASN A 201 -8.16 -5.41 0.74
N ALA A 202 -8.33 -6.73 0.69
CA ALA A 202 -9.24 -7.47 1.55
C ALA A 202 -8.73 -8.89 1.85
N LYS A 203 -8.84 -9.36 3.09
CA LYS A 203 -8.54 -10.75 3.50
C LYS A 203 -9.61 -11.76 3.11
N LYS A 204 -10.87 -11.31 3.05
CA LYS A 204 -12.03 -12.20 3.06
C LYS A 204 -12.93 -11.94 1.86
N LYS A 205 -12.53 -12.33 0.65
CA LYS A 205 -13.40 -12.40 -0.55
C LYS A 205 -14.49 -11.31 -0.54
N GLN A 206 -14.08 -10.08 -0.26
CA GLN A 206 -15.00 -9.01 0.12
C GLN A 206 -15.82 -8.66 -1.12
N VAL A 207 -17.06 -8.26 -0.91
CA VAL A 207 -17.92 -7.73 -1.97
C VAL A 207 -17.35 -6.37 -2.38
N TRP A 208 -17.18 -6.13 -3.67
CA TRP A 208 -16.69 -4.84 -4.14
C TRP A 208 -17.65 -3.71 -3.73
N PRO A 209 -17.17 -2.60 -3.13
CA PRO A 209 -18.06 -1.55 -2.63
C PRO A 209 -18.80 -0.84 -3.77
N ARG A 210 -20.10 -0.60 -3.57
CA ARG A 210 -20.98 0.01 -4.58
C ARG A 210 -20.54 1.42 -4.95
N GLU A 211 -19.91 2.15 -4.04
CA GLU A 211 -19.40 3.51 -4.22
C GLU A 211 -18.21 3.58 -5.21
N LEU A 212 -17.60 2.43 -5.48
CA LEU A 212 -16.55 2.22 -6.47
C LEU A 212 -17.02 1.37 -7.66
N SER A 213 -18.33 1.12 -7.81
CA SER A 213 -18.89 0.39 -8.95
C SER A 213 -18.67 1.09 -10.29
N SER A 214 -18.43 2.41 -10.28
CA SER A 214 -18.06 3.16 -11.47
C SER A 214 -16.72 3.87 -11.31
N LEU A 215 -15.80 3.56 -12.22
CA LEU A 215 -14.49 4.20 -12.27
C LEU A 215 -14.45 5.42 -13.20
N ALA A 216 -15.57 5.81 -13.80
CA ALA A 216 -15.66 6.98 -14.69
C ALA A 216 -15.21 8.29 -14.01
N LYS A 217 -15.32 8.37 -12.68
CA LYS A 217 -14.87 9.53 -11.89
C LYS A 217 -13.34 9.57 -11.69
N PHE A 218 -12.62 8.46 -11.89
CA PHE A 218 -11.18 8.35 -11.68
C PHE A 218 -10.38 8.68 -12.94
N LYS A 219 -10.46 9.95 -13.37
CA LYS A 219 -9.95 10.40 -14.69
C LYS A 219 -8.46 10.17 -14.92
N TYR A 220 -7.64 10.20 -13.88
CA TYR A 220 -6.18 10.07 -13.98
C TYR A 220 -5.62 8.78 -13.38
N LEU A 221 -6.47 7.76 -13.19
CA LEU A 221 -6.07 6.49 -12.60
C LEU A 221 -4.98 5.81 -13.43
N ARG A 222 -3.87 5.45 -12.77
CA ARG A 222 -2.72 4.74 -13.35
C ARG A 222 -2.56 3.35 -12.77
N ILE A 223 -2.87 3.19 -11.48
CA ILE A 223 -2.72 1.94 -10.75
C ILE A 223 -4.06 1.61 -10.10
N LEU A 224 -4.55 0.41 -10.38
CA LEU A 224 -5.72 -0.17 -9.76
C LEU A 224 -5.42 -1.60 -9.31
N ASP A 225 -5.56 -1.86 -8.01
CA ASP A 225 -5.36 -3.19 -7.42
C ASP A 225 -6.61 -3.62 -6.66
N PHE A 226 -7.20 -4.75 -7.06
CA PHE A 226 -8.41 -5.34 -6.51
C PHE A 226 -8.12 -6.49 -5.52
N ASN A 227 -6.98 -6.45 -4.84
CA ASN A 227 -6.49 -7.57 -4.04
C ASN A 227 -7.54 -8.14 -3.07
N GLY A 228 -7.95 -9.40 -3.27
CA GLY A 228 -8.80 -10.15 -2.34
C GLY A 228 -10.33 -9.95 -2.46
N PHE A 229 -10.81 -9.34 -3.55
CA PHE A 229 -12.25 -9.10 -3.77
C PHE A 229 -12.98 -10.24 -4.51
N ASN A 230 -14.28 -10.37 -4.27
CA ASN A 230 -15.15 -11.36 -4.90
C ASN A 230 -16.15 -10.71 -5.87
N PHE A 231 -15.89 -10.91 -7.16
CA PHE A 231 -16.70 -10.47 -8.29
C PHE A 231 -17.66 -11.55 -8.82
N ASP A 232 -17.81 -12.70 -8.15
CA ASP A 232 -18.94 -13.60 -8.44
C ASP A 232 -20.24 -13.09 -7.78
N LEU A 233 -20.09 -12.33 -6.68
CA LEU A 233 -21.20 -11.72 -5.95
C LEU A 233 -21.50 -10.28 -6.41
N THR A 234 -20.63 -9.69 -7.24
CA THR A 234 -20.74 -8.31 -7.71
C THR A 234 -20.25 -8.17 -9.13
N ILE A 235 -20.81 -7.21 -9.87
CA ILE A 235 -20.32 -6.92 -11.21
C ILE A 235 -18.99 -6.16 -11.08
N LEU A 236 -18.01 -6.54 -11.90
CA LEU A 236 -16.77 -5.79 -12.05
C LEU A 236 -17.08 -4.31 -12.34
N PRO A 237 -16.40 -3.34 -11.70
CA PRO A 237 -16.73 -1.95 -11.89
C PRO A 237 -16.58 -1.50 -13.34
N ASP A 238 -17.52 -0.67 -13.78
CA ASP A 238 -17.51 -0.13 -15.12
C ASP A 238 -16.44 0.97 -15.28
N GLY A 239 -16.11 1.30 -16.53
CA GLY A 239 -15.14 2.36 -16.83
C GLY A 239 -13.67 1.96 -16.73
N ILE A 240 -13.32 0.73 -16.29
CA ILE A 240 -11.92 0.23 -16.33
C ILE A 240 -11.33 0.39 -17.74
N ALA A 241 -12.06 -0.07 -18.75
CA ALA A 241 -11.62 0.01 -20.16
C ALA A 241 -11.49 1.45 -20.69
N ALA A 242 -12.14 2.42 -20.04
CA ALA A 242 -12.06 3.83 -20.38
C ALA A 242 -10.90 4.55 -19.66
N ALA A 243 -10.21 3.90 -18.72
CA ALA A 243 -9.09 4.46 -17.99
C ALA A 243 -7.82 4.51 -18.87
N VAL A 244 -7.74 5.51 -19.74
CA VAL A 244 -6.64 5.70 -20.72
C VAL A 244 -5.26 5.93 -20.09
N HIS A 245 -5.21 6.21 -18.78
CA HIS A 245 -3.97 6.40 -18.05
C HIS A 245 -3.53 5.17 -17.26
N LEU A 246 -4.35 4.12 -17.22
CA LEU A 246 -4.04 2.89 -16.50
C LEU A 246 -2.76 2.28 -17.05
N ARG A 247 -1.89 1.83 -16.16
CA ARG A 247 -0.58 1.20 -16.42
C ARG A 247 -0.42 -0.10 -15.63
N TYR A 248 -1.14 -0.24 -14.53
CA TYR A 248 -1.18 -1.43 -13.71
C TYR A 248 -2.62 -1.75 -13.32
N LEU A 249 -3.01 -3.01 -13.53
CA LEU A 249 -4.29 -3.57 -13.16
C LEU A 249 -4.05 -4.96 -12.56
N SER A 250 -4.50 -5.17 -11.32
CA SER A 250 -4.35 -6.46 -10.63
C SER A 250 -5.69 -6.99 -10.14
N PHE A 251 -5.90 -8.29 -10.39
CA PHE A 251 -6.98 -9.11 -9.86
C PHE A 251 -6.45 -10.20 -8.92
N ARG A 252 -5.31 -9.95 -8.28
CA ARG A 252 -4.68 -10.92 -7.38
C ARG A 252 -5.65 -11.29 -6.25
N ASP A 253 -5.71 -12.57 -5.93
CA ASP A 253 -6.59 -13.15 -4.92
C ASP A 253 -8.08 -12.80 -5.11
N CYS A 254 -8.47 -12.36 -6.31
CA CYS A 254 -9.87 -12.15 -6.64
C CYS A 254 -10.57 -13.45 -6.99
N VAL A 255 -11.89 -13.47 -6.77
CA VAL A 255 -12.78 -14.46 -7.38
C VAL A 255 -13.52 -13.78 -8.52
N LEU A 256 -13.37 -14.30 -9.74
CA LEU A 256 -14.00 -13.74 -10.94
C LEU A 256 -14.30 -14.87 -11.93
N ALA A 257 -15.56 -15.05 -12.30
CA ALA A 257 -15.98 -16.04 -13.30
C ALA A 257 -15.37 -15.77 -14.68
N GLU A 258 -15.44 -14.53 -15.18
CA GLU A 258 -14.91 -14.14 -16.48
C GLU A 258 -14.39 -12.70 -16.46
N LEU A 259 -13.27 -12.46 -17.15
CA LEU A 259 -12.78 -11.10 -17.42
C LEU A 259 -13.59 -10.49 -18.57
N PRO A 260 -14.23 -9.31 -18.38
CA PRO A 260 -14.95 -8.69 -19.46
C PRO A 260 -14.02 -8.31 -20.61
N ALA A 261 -14.47 -8.57 -21.85
CA ALA A 261 -13.70 -8.32 -23.08
C ALA A 261 -13.19 -6.87 -23.21
N SER A 262 -13.84 -5.93 -22.53
CA SER A 262 -13.44 -4.53 -22.47
C SER A 262 -12.04 -4.32 -21.87
N ILE A 263 -11.56 -5.21 -20.98
CA ILE A 263 -10.19 -5.17 -20.43
C ILE A 263 -9.13 -5.42 -21.51
N GLY A 264 -9.44 -6.26 -22.51
CA GLY A 264 -8.56 -6.49 -23.65
C GLY A 264 -8.30 -5.23 -24.50
N ASN A 265 -9.13 -4.20 -24.35
CA ASN A 265 -8.96 -2.91 -25.04
C ASN A 265 -8.02 -1.95 -24.31
N LEU A 266 -7.49 -2.33 -23.14
CA LEU A 266 -6.47 -1.54 -22.44
C LEU A 266 -5.20 -1.52 -23.28
N ARG A 267 -5.00 -0.44 -24.03
CA ARG A 267 -3.88 -0.24 -24.96
C ARG A 267 -2.51 -0.12 -24.26
N ILE A 268 -2.48 -0.20 -22.95
CA ILE A 268 -1.40 0.31 -22.11
C ILE A 268 -1.28 -0.51 -20.82
N LEU A 269 -0.93 -1.78 -20.96
CA LEU A 269 -0.24 -2.50 -19.89
C LEU A 269 1.19 -2.64 -20.42
N ASP A 270 2.01 -1.62 -20.18
CA ASP A 270 3.45 -1.77 -20.43
C ASP A 270 3.91 -2.84 -19.43
N HIS A 271 4.36 -4.01 -19.92
CA HIS A 271 5.26 -5.02 -19.34
C HIS A 271 4.89 -6.43 -19.83
N THR A 272 5.33 -6.72 -21.07
CA THR A 272 5.69 -8.07 -21.54
C THR A 272 7.11 -8.02 -22.06
#